data_AF-A0A917G338-F1
#
_entry.id   AF-A0A917G338-F1
#
_cell.length_a   1.000
_cell.length_b   1.000
_cell.length_c   1.000
_cell.angle_alpha   90.00
_cell.angle_beta   90.00
_cell.angle_gamma   90.00
#
_symmetry.space_group_name_H-M   'P 1'
#
loop_
_entity.id
_entity.type
_entity.pdbx_description
1 polymer ?
#
loop_
_entity_poly.entity_id
_entity_poly.type
_entity_poly.pdbx_seq_one_letter_code
_entity_poly.pdbx_strand_id
1 'polypeptide(L)'
;MAVKGQKFIRYTHEVRVEAIRLHLEEGWTYRKIIEHLGIADKDRMKIWMRKYRKLGEFGLLDRRGRQEKYVDENRHIQSLKRENDMLKKCLKIWMQEVRAKSTGPLNRQQNLTE
;
A
#
# COMPACT_ATOMS: atom_id res chain seq x y z
N MET A 1 -6.55 -19.65 -29.65
CA MET A 1 -8.01 -19.80 -29.42
C MET A 1 -8.22 -20.64 -28.16
N ALA A 2 -9.22 -20.34 -27.33
CA ALA A 2 -9.54 -21.19 -26.18
C ALA A 2 -10.23 -22.47 -26.66
N VAL A 3 -9.78 -23.64 -26.19
CA VAL A 3 -10.35 -24.93 -26.59
C VAL A 3 -11.63 -25.17 -25.78
N LYS A 4 -12.74 -25.51 -26.44
CA LYS A 4 -14.01 -25.86 -25.79
C LYS A 4 -13.77 -27.03 -24.82
N GLY A 5 -14.11 -26.85 -23.55
CA GLY A 5 -13.90 -27.85 -22.49
C GLY A 5 -12.57 -27.73 -21.72
N GLN A 6 -11.73 -26.73 -22.01
CA GLN A 6 -10.51 -26.49 -21.24
C GLN A 6 -10.84 -26.14 -19.79
N LYS A 7 -10.41 -27.00 -18.85
CA LYS A 7 -10.53 -26.73 -17.41
C LYS A 7 -9.36 -25.87 -16.95
N PHE A 8 -9.66 -24.71 -16.38
CA PHE A 8 -8.66 -23.83 -15.78
C PHE A 8 -8.51 -24.14 -14.29
N ILE A 9 -7.31 -24.56 -13.89
CA ILE A 9 -6.97 -24.73 -12.47
C ILE A 9 -6.92 -23.35 -11.81
N ARG A 10 -7.72 -23.19 -10.74
CA ARG A 10 -7.74 -22.00 -9.91
C ARG A 10 -7.02 -22.31 -8.61
N TYR A 11 -6.09 -21.45 -8.25
CA TYR A 11 -5.41 -21.48 -6.97
C TYR A 11 -6.02 -20.43 -6.06
N THR A 12 -6.30 -20.78 -4.81
CA THR A 12 -6.82 -19.86 -3.79
C THR A 12 -5.80 -18.78 -3.46
N HIS A 13 -6.23 -17.72 -2.77
CA HIS A 13 -5.33 -16.66 -2.34
C HIS A 13 -4.25 -17.20 -1.39
N GLU A 14 -4.65 -18.02 -0.43
CA GLU A 14 -3.78 -18.66 0.57
C GLU A 14 -2.62 -19.42 -0.08
N VAL A 15 -2.90 -20.25 -1.10
CA VAL A 15 -1.85 -20.99 -1.82
C VAL A 15 -0.85 -20.04 -2.50
N ARG A 16 -1.31 -18.89 -3.00
CA ARG A 16 -0.42 -17.90 -3.63
C ARG A 16 0.46 -17.22 -2.58
N VAL A 17 -0.10 -16.88 -1.43
CA VAL A 17 0.63 -16.25 -0.31
C VAL A 17 1.67 -17.23 0.23
N GLU A 18 1.28 -18.47 0.49
CA GLU A 18 2.17 -19.51 1.00
C GLU A 18 3.33 -19.78 0.04
N ALA A 19 3.06 -19.85 -1.26
CA ALA A 19 4.11 -20.01 -2.28
C ALA A 19 5.17 -18.90 -2.20
N ILE A 20 4.74 -17.65 -1.94
CA ILE A 20 5.67 -16.52 -1.81
C ILE A 20 6.40 -16.54 -0.49
N ARG A 21 5.73 -16.89 0.60
CA ARG A 21 6.33 -17.08 1.91
C ARG A 21 7.46 -18.11 1.86
N LEU A 22 7.21 -19.31 1.31
CA LEU A 22 8.21 -20.37 1.16
C LEU A 22 9.43 -19.91 0.36
N HIS A 23 9.24 -19.04 -0.64
CA HIS A 23 10.35 -18.50 -1.41
C HIS A 23 11.16 -17.45 -0.64
N LEU A 24 10.50 -16.53 0.07
CA LEU A 24 11.15 -15.40 0.71
C LEU A 24 11.74 -15.74 2.09
N GLU A 25 11.02 -16.51 2.89
CA GLU A 25 11.41 -16.85 4.26
C GLU A 25 12.30 -18.10 4.29
N GLU A 26 11.92 -19.15 3.56
CA GLU A 26 12.65 -20.42 3.59
C GLU A 26 13.66 -20.58 2.45
N GLY A 27 13.69 -19.64 1.49
CA GLY A 27 14.63 -19.66 0.37
C GLY A 27 14.41 -20.79 -0.64
N TRP A 28 13.20 -21.35 -0.71
CA TRP A 28 12.93 -22.47 -1.62
C TRP A 28 12.98 -22.04 -3.09
N THR A 29 13.47 -22.93 -3.96
CA THR A 29 13.44 -22.70 -5.40
C THR A 29 12.02 -22.81 -5.94
N TYR A 30 11.72 -22.11 -7.04
CA TYR A 30 10.39 -22.18 -7.67
C TYR A 30 9.99 -23.61 -8.00
N ARG A 31 10.92 -24.44 -8.47
CA ARG A 31 10.67 -25.84 -8.79
C ARG A 31 10.18 -26.61 -7.57
N LYS A 32 10.88 -26.47 -6.43
CA LYS A 32 10.52 -27.14 -5.18
C LYS A 32 9.13 -26.71 -4.70
N ILE A 33 8.81 -25.42 -4.79
CA ILE A 33 7.50 -24.87 -4.39
C ILE A 33 6.38 -25.41 -5.30
N ILE A 34 6.63 -25.44 -6.61
CA ILE A 34 5.67 -25.95 -7.61
C ILE A 34 5.34 -27.43 -7.36
N GLU A 35 6.37 -28.23 -7.10
CA GLU A 35 6.22 -29.65 -6.77
C GLU A 35 5.49 -29.84 -5.42
N HIS A 36 5.85 -29.05 -4.40
CA HIS A 36 5.26 -29.12 -3.07
C HIS A 36 3.78 -28.73 -3.03
N LEU A 37 3.41 -27.65 -3.74
CA LEU A 37 2.03 -27.13 -3.76
C LEU A 37 1.17 -27.73 -4.88
N GLY A 38 1.69 -28.71 -5.63
CA GLY A 38 0.95 -29.37 -6.72
C GLY A 38 0.54 -28.42 -7.86
N ILE A 39 1.36 -27.41 -8.13
CA ILE A 39 1.07 -26.41 -9.17
C ILE A 39 1.38 -27.00 -10.54
N ALA A 40 0.38 -27.09 -11.41
CA ALA A 40 0.54 -27.67 -12.74
C ALA A 40 1.41 -26.81 -13.69
N ASP A 41 1.42 -25.50 -13.51
CA ASP A 41 2.06 -24.54 -14.41
C ASP A 41 3.40 -24.06 -13.84
N LYS A 42 4.51 -24.38 -14.52
CA LYS A 42 5.86 -24.06 -14.05
C LYS A 42 6.18 -22.56 -14.05
N ASP A 43 5.47 -21.77 -14.85
CA ASP A 43 5.67 -20.32 -14.92
C ASP A 43 4.77 -19.56 -13.95
N ARG A 44 3.86 -20.25 -13.25
CA ARG A 44 2.93 -19.64 -12.30
C ARG A 44 3.64 -18.87 -11.21
N MET A 45 4.72 -19.44 -10.68
CA MET A 45 5.50 -18.81 -9.61
C MET A 45 6.16 -17.52 -10.07
N LYS A 46 6.68 -17.47 -11.30
CA LYS A 46 7.25 -16.25 -11.89
C LYS A 46 6.20 -15.14 -11.99
N ILE A 47 4.97 -15.50 -12.40
CA ILE A 47 3.86 -14.56 -12.52
C ILE A 47 3.46 -13.99 -11.15
N TRP A 48 3.33 -14.85 -10.13
CA TRP A 48 2.99 -14.43 -8.77
C TRP A 48 4.07 -13.54 -8.17
N MET A 49 5.35 -13.94 -8.31
CA MET A 49 6.48 -13.13 -7.82
C MET A 49 6.52 -11.76 -8.50
N ARG A 50 6.27 -11.68 -9.81
CA ARG A 50 6.20 -10.40 -10.53
C ARG A 50 5.08 -9.51 -10.02
N LYS A 51 3.92 -10.07 -9.70
CA LYS A 51 2.79 -9.31 -9.13
C LYS A 51 3.09 -8.84 -7.72
N TYR A 52 3.68 -9.71 -6.90
CA TYR A 52 4.07 -9.40 -5.53
C TYR A 52 5.13 -8.30 -5.46
N ARG A 53 6.15 -8.33 -6.32
CA ARG A 53 7.14 -7.24 -6.37
C ARG A 53 6.54 -5.87 -6.72
N LYS A 54 5.44 -5.83 -7.47
CA LYS A 54 4.79 -4.58 -7.89
C LYS A 54 3.80 -4.04 -6.88
N LEU A 55 3.06 -4.91 -6.20
CA LEU A 55 1.88 -4.56 -5.41
C LEU A 55 1.82 -5.25 -4.04
N GLY A 56 2.86 -5.98 -3.66
CA GLY A 56 2.84 -6.85 -2.48
C GLY A 56 1.78 -7.95 -2.58
N GLU A 57 1.25 -8.33 -1.43
CA GLU A 57 0.19 -9.33 -1.31
C GLU A 57 -1.07 -8.96 -2.09
N PHE A 58 -1.40 -7.66 -2.19
CA PHE A 58 -2.50 -7.17 -3.02
C PHE A 58 -2.38 -7.55 -4.50
N GLY A 59 -1.17 -7.80 -4.99
CA GLY A 59 -0.92 -8.30 -6.33
C GLY A 59 -1.41 -9.73 -6.55
N LEU A 60 -1.56 -10.52 -5.49
CA LEU A 60 -1.92 -11.95 -5.53
C LEU A 60 -3.42 -12.18 -5.53
N LEU A 61 -4.23 -11.18 -5.16
CA LEU A 61 -5.69 -11.27 -5.17
C LEU A 61 -6.23 -11.52 -6.59
N ASP A 62 -7.28 -12.34 -6.67
CA ASP A 62 -7.97 -12.60 -7.92
C ASP A 62 -8.99 -11.51 -8.21
N ARG A 63 -8.65 -10.57 -9.08
CA ARG A 63 -9.50 -9.41 -9.41
C ARG A 63 -10.68 -9.72 -10.33
N ARG A 64 -11.02 -10.99 -10.53
CA ARG A 64 -12.15 -11.41 -11.38
C ARG A 64 -13.45 -11.36 -10.58
N GLY A 65 -14.47 -10.66 -11.08
CA GLY A 65 -15.79 -10.53 -10.45
C GLY A 65 -15.92 -9.36 -9.46
N ARG A 66 -17.05 -9.29 -8.73
CA ARG A 66 -17.21 -8.40 -7.57
C ARG A 66 -16.59 -9.06 -6.34
N GLN A 67 -15.37 -8.67 -5.98
CA GLN A 67 -14.80 -9.05 -4.68
C GLN A 67 -15.12 -7.99 -3.63
N GLU A 68 -15.24 -8.42 -2.37
CA GLU A 68 -15.16 -7.54 -1.21
C GLU A 68 -13.88 -6.71 -1.26
N LYS A 69 -13.97 -5.44 -0.84
CA LYS A 69 -12.86 -4.50 -0.90
C LYS A 69 -11.76 -4.96 0.05
N TYR A 70 -10.70 -5.58 -0.46
CA TYR A 70 -9.46 -5.72 0.28
C TYR A 70 -8.88 -4.33 0.54
N VAL A 71 -8.75 -3.95 1.80
CA VAL A 71 -8.04 -2.75 2.22
C VAL A 71 -6.65 -3.19 2.64
N ASP A 72 -5.65 -2.82 1.86
CA ASP A 72 -4.25 -2.94 2.29
C ASP A 72 -4.05 -2.00 3.49
N GLU A 73 -4.10 -2.57 4.69
CA GLU A 73 -4.00 -1.83 5.95
C GLU A 73 -2.73 -0.99 5.99
N ASN A 74 -1.61 -1.53 5.52
CA ASN A 74 -0.33 -0.81 5.50
C ASN A 74 -0.36 0.39 4.55
N ARG A 75 -0.95 0.22 3.36
CA ARG A 75 -1.12 1.32 2.41
C ARG A 75 -2.09 2.38 2.94
N HIS A 76 -3.17 1.97 3.61
CA HIS A 76 -4.12 2.87 4.24
C HIS A 76 -3.45 3.68 5.35
N ILE A 77 -2.71 3.00 6.24
CA ILE A 77 -1.92 3.62 7.32
C ILE A 77 -0.91 4.63 6.74
N GLN A 78 -0.20 4.27 5.66
CA GLN A 78 0.73 5.21 5.03
C GLN A 78 0.02 6.45 4.46
N SER A 79 -1.15 6.29 3.86
CA SER A 79 -1.95 7.42 3.37
C SER A 79 -2.35 8.34 4.51
N LEU A 80 -2.91 7.77 5.58
CA LEU A 80 -3.30 8.51 6.79
C LEU A 80 -2.12 9.21 7.47
N LYS A 81 -0.93 8.60 7.46
CA LYS A 81 0.28 9.22 8.00
C LYS A 81 0.69 10.46 7.19
N ARG A 82 0.63 10.39 5.85
CA ARG A 82 0.93 11.54 4.99
C ARG A 82 -0.08 12.66 5.18
N GLU A 83 -1.36 12.32 5.26
CA GLU A 83 -2.43 13.28 5.52
C GLU A 83 -2.26 13.96 6.87
N ASN A 84 -2.00 13.20 7.94
CA ASN A 84 -1.70 13.75 9.26
C ASN A 84 -0.49 14.68 9.25
N ASP A 85 0.59 14.33 8.54
CA ASP A 85 1.78 15.17 8.44
C ASP A 85 1.48 16.50 7.72
N MET A 86 0.72 16.45 6.61
CA MET A 86 0.27 17.65 5.90
C MET A 86 -0.61 18.53 6.77
N LEU A 87 -1.59 17.95 7.47
CA LEU A 87 -2.48 18.68 8.37
C LEU A 87 -1.70 19.35 9.51
N LYS A 88 -0.72 18.67 10.11
CA LYS A 88 0.16 19.24 11.13
C LYS A 88 0.97 20.43 10.60
N LYS A 89 1.47 20.35 9.37
CA LYS A 89 2.20 21.45 8.72
C LYS A 89 1.30 22.67 8.48
N CYS A 90 0.09 22.46 7.94
CA CYS A 90 -0.88 23.53 7.72
C CYS A 90 -1.26 24.22 9.04
N LEU A 91 -1.56 23.43 10.07
CA LEU A 91 -1.90 23.91 11.41
C LEU A 91 -0.75 24.72 12.04
N LYS A 92 0.51 24.30 11.83
CA LYS A 92 1.68 25.06 12.29
C LYS A 92 1.78 26.44 11.63
N ILE A 93 1.59 26.52 10.31
CA ILE A 93 1.60 27.79 9.57
C ILE A 93 0.50 28.71 10.08
N TRP A 94 -0.72 28.18 10.19
CA TRP A 94 -1.86 28.96 10.68
C TRP A 94 -1.63 29.52 12.10
N MET A 95 -1.10 28.70 13.01
CA MET A 95 -0.76 29.17 14.35
C MET A 95 0.32 30.26 14.35
N GLN A 96 1.31 30.19 13.46
CA GLN A 96 2.33 31.23 13.31
C GLN A 96 1.72 32.55 12.84
N GLU A 97 0.80 32.50 11.87
CA GLU A 97 0.10 33.68 11.37
C GLU A 97 -0.79 34.32 12.43
N VAL A 98 -1.55 33.51 13.18
CA VAL A 98 -2.40 33.97 14.28
C VAL A 98 -1.54 34.62 15.38
N ARG A 99 -0.41 34.01 15.73
CA ARG A 99 0.53 34.56 16.72
C ARG A 99 1.18 35.86 16.25
N ALA A 100 1.55 35.97 14.98
CA ALA A 100 2.11 37.20 14.42
C ALA A 100 1.11 38.37 14.43
N LYS A 101 -0.18 38.08 14.18
CA LYS A 101 -1.27 39.07 14.23
C LYS A 101 -1.61 39.51 15.66
N SER A 102 -1.51 38.62 16.65
CA SER A 102 -1.76 38.97 18.05
C SER A 102 -0.63 39.77 18.70
N THR A 103 0.59 39.73 18.14
CA THR A 103 1.74 40.57 18.54
C THR A 103 1.90 41.82 17.66
N GLY A 104 0.80 42.50 17.30
CA GLY A 104 0.85 43.81 16.63
C GLY A 104 1.42 44.91 17.54
N PRO A 105 2.08 45.95 16.99
CA PRO A 105 2.86 46.91 17.77
C PRO A 105 1.98 47.77 18.69
N LEU A 106 2.35 47.87 19.97
CA LEU A 106 1.77 48.83 20.91
C LEU A 106 1.96 50.25 20.36
N ASN A 107 0.83 50.91 20.15
CA ASN A 107 0.67 52.28 19.69
C ASN A 107 1.53 53.25 20.53
N ARG A 108 2.63 53.76 19.96
CA ARG A 108 3.44 54.80 20.61
C ARG A 108 2.89 56.16 20.17
N GLN A 109 1.83 56.60 20.85
CA GLN A 109 1.47 58.02 20.85
C GLN A 109 2.65 58.78 21.49
N GLN A 110 3.47 59.44 20.67
CA GLN A 110 4.29 60.55 21.12
C GLN A 110 3.59 61.82 20.67
N ASN A 111 2.68 62.29 21.52
CA ASN A 111 2.42 63.71 21.64
C ASN A 111 3.61 64.32 22.39
N LEU A 112 4.36 65.19 21.73
CA LEU A 112 5.25 66.19 22.34
C LEU A 112 4.84 67.48 21.62
N THR A 113 3.83 68.21 22.09
CA THR A 113 3.94 69.35 23.02
C THR A 113 5.23 70.14 22.88
N GLU A 114 5.03 71.34 22.31
CA GLU A 114 5.82 72.58 22.32
C GLU A 114 7.03 72.70 21.38
#